data_AF-A0A1S3T992-F1
#
_entry.id   AF-A0A1S3T992-F1
#
_cell.length_a   1.000
_cell.length_b   1.000
_cell.length_c   1.000
_cell.angle_alpha   90.00
_cell.angle_beta   90.00
_cell.angle_gamma   90.00
#
_symmetry.space_group_name_H-M   'P 1'
#
loop_
_entity.id
_entity.type
_entity.pdbx_description
1 polymer ?
#
loop_
_entity_poly.entity_id
_entity_poly.type
_entity_poly.pdbx_seq_one_letter_code
_entity_poly.pdbx_strand_id
1 'polypeptide(L)'
;MAYRAKGHASNEVEGSFIEQYRRIYDYAHELLARNPGSTIKVKVDPVNGKPIFRRFYACLKACKDSFVSCRPIIGLDGAFLKGRHHGELLTVVGRDANDQMLPLAYAIVEVENKDTWTWFLELLIDDLGGPDVCSGLRQAVQDVVPGVAQRFCVRHLYANFRKKFLGKNLKKLMWRAALATHPQQWENIMRSIKEVNEDVFRHLMSLPPRFWSRSRFTSTTTCDTLVNNMSEAFNSVLVNTRTKPIITMLEEIKLYMMKSWSVHRLFEVRHVSQTGDNFVVDIDQYSCSCRKWSISGIPCAHALAAMKLLNIDAQQHIPACFTKSAYEEIYSSVIFPINGNNLWEVTEWPDVMPPSKRQMPGRPKKKRRLEQWELQKSNTRMSKGGLLKRCGVCREPGHNKKNCPQKNQAQEDGQQPSSLADDQPDREQPVQNSRILFVLVVVNAYHFMFQFVID
;
A
#
# COMPACT_ATOMS: atom_id res chain seq x y z
N MET A 1 -26.75 -17.45 -12.46
CA MET A 1 -26.43 -16.70 -11.21
C MET A 1 -25.08 -15.99 -11.29
N ALA A 2 -23.97 -16.71 -11.54
CA ALA A 2 -22.60 -16.17 -11.56
C ALA A 2 -22.37 -14.86 -12.35
N TYR A 3 -23.02 -14.66 -13.51
CA TYR A 3 -22.91 -13.41 -14.28
C TYR A 3 -23.32 -12.15 -13.48
N ARG A 4 -24.42 -12.22 -12.70
CA ARG A 4 -24.85 -11.09 -11.84
C ARG A 4 -23.89 -10.85 -10.68
N ALA A 5 -23.35 -11.91 -10.08
CA ALA A 5 -22.33 -11.79 -9.03
C ALA A 5 -21.02 -11.19 -9.55
N LYS A 6 -20.57 -11.63 -10.74
CA LYS A 6 -19.41 -11.05 -11.44
C LYS A 6 -19.65 -9.57 -11.76
N GLY A 7 -20.84 -9.22 -12.26
CA GLY A 7 -21.23 -7.83 -12.50
C GLY A 7 -21.21 -6.97 -11.23
N HIS A 8 -21.77 -7.47 -10.13
CA HIS A 8 -21.75 -6.79 -8.83
C HIS A 8 -20.31 -6.53 -8.35
N ALA A 9 -19.48 -7.57 -8.30
CA ALA A 9 -18.08 -7.45 -7.90
C ALA A 9 -17.26 -6.55 -8.84
N SER A 10 -17.52 -6.58 -10.15
CA SER A 10 -16.90 -5.65 -11.11
C SER A 10 -17.33 -4.20 -10.85
N ASN A 11 -18.60 -3.95 -10.52
CA ASN A 11 -19.11 -2.61 -10.21
C ASN A 11 -18.61 -2.08 -8.86
N GLU A 12 -18.47 -2.93 -7.83
CA GLU A 12 -17.88 -2.56 -6.54
C GLU A 12 -16.39 -2.21 -6.68
N VAL A 13 -15.65 -3.01 -7.43
CA VAL A 13 -14.25 -2.72 -7.79
C VAL A 13 -14.15 -1.43 -8.60
N GLU A 14 -15.02 -1.22 -9.59
CA GLU A 14 -15.05 0.01 -10.41
C GLU A 14 -15.38 1.26 -9.61
N GLY A 15 -16.35 1.18 -8.70
CA GLY A 15 -16.64 2.24 -7.74
C GLY A 15 -15.42 2.59 -6.88
N SER A 16 -14.70 1.58 -6.40
CA SER A 16 -13.45 1.76 -5.63
C SER A 16 -12.33 2.41 -6.45
N PHE A 17 -12.13 2.00 -7.71
CA PHE A 17 -11.17 2.66 -8.62
C PHE A 17 -11.53 4.14 -8.83
N ILE A 18 -12.80 4.45 -9.16
CA ILE A 18 -13.26 5.83 -9.41
C ILE A 18 -13.14 6.69 -8.15
N GLU A 19 -13.48 6.15 -6.97
CA GLU A 19 -13.41 6.88 -5.71
C GLU A 19 -11.97 7.25 -5.35
N GLN A 20 -10.99 6.40 -5.61
CA GLN A 20 -9.58 6.75 -5.40
C GLN A 20 -9.09 7.88 -6.34
N TYR A 21 -9.64 8.01 -7.55
CA TYR A 21 -9.36 9.19 -8.39
C TYR A 21 -10.03 10.46 -7.88
N ARG A 22 -11.21 10.39 -7.24
CA ARG A 22 -11.84 11.56 -6.60
C ARG A 22 -11.00 12.07 -5.43
N ARG A 23 -10.49 11.15 -4.60
CA ARG A 23 -9.72 11.43 -3.38
C ARG A 23 -8.22 11.67 -3.62
N ILE A 24 -7.79 11.83 -4.87
CA ILE A 24 -6.36 12.04 -5.21
C ILE A 24 -5.80 13.34 -4.62
N TYR A 25 -6.65 14.37 -4.46
CA TYR A 25 -6.28 15.63 -3.81
C TYR A 25 -6.22 15.50 -2.28
N ASP A 26 -7.14 14.77 -1.63
CA ASP A 26 -7.05 14.42 -0.20
C ASP A 26 -5.70 13.75 0.10
N TYR A 27 -5.33 12.78 -0.74
CA TYR A 27 -4.10 12.01 -0.61
C TYR A 27 -2.86 12.88 -0.82
N ALA A 28 -2.85 13.73 -1.85
CA ALA A 28 -1.76 14.68 -2.07
C ALA A 28 -1.59 15.67 -0.91
N HIS A 29 -2.71 16.13 -0.32
CA HIS A 29 -2.71 17.01 0.84
C HIS A 29 -2.16 16.31 2.09
N GLU A 30 -2.62 15.10 2.42
CA GLU A 30 -2.10 14.34 3.58
C GLU A 30 -0.61 14.01 3.42
N LEU A 31 -0.15 13.66 2.21
CA LEU A 31 1.29 13.48 1.94
C LEU A 31 2.11 14.73 2.25
N LEU A 32 1.66 15.91 1.80
CA LEU A 32 2.33 17.18 2.07
C LEU A 32 2.29 17.56 3.56
N ALA A 33 1.15 17.38 4.22
CA ALA A 33 0.96 17.67 5.63
C ALA A 33 1.83 16.77 6.53
N ARG A 34 2.07 15.51 6.13
CA ARG A 34 2.95 14.57 6.86
C ARG A 34 4.42 14.69 6.50
N ASN A 35 4.75 15.25 5.34
CA ASN A 35 6.13 15.36 4.85
C ASN A 35 6.42 16.80 4.37
N PRO A 36 6.49 17.81 5.25
CA PRO A 36 6.76 19.21 4.86
C PRO A 36 8.03 19.35 4.00
N GLY A 37 7.98 20.24 3.00
CA GLY A 37 9.06 20.41 2.01
C GLY A 37 9.09 19.37 0.89
N SER A 38 8.22 18.36 0.92
CA SER A 38 8.00 17.46 -0.22
C SER A 38 7.28 18.18 -1.36
N THR A 39 7.46 17.67 -2.57
CA THR A 39 6.73 18.17 -3.75
C THR A 39 5.77 17.10 -4.22
N ILE A 40 4.47 17.39 -4.10
CA ILE A 40 3.40 16.59 -4.70
C ILE A 40 2.69 17.49 -5.73
N LYS A 41 2.50 17.00 -6.97
CA LYS A 41 1.75 17.72 -8.01
C LYS A 41 0.68 16.79 -8.59
N VAL A 42 -0.53 17.33 -8.79
CA VAL A 42 -1.64 16.65 -9.46
C VAL A 42 -2.10 17.51 -10.64
N LYS A 43 -1.91 17.02 -11.87
CA LYS A 43 -2.37 17.66 -13.10
C LYS A 43 -3.71 17.06 -13.52
N VAL A 44 -4.71 17.91 -13.70
CA VAL A 44 -6.03 17.56 -14.26
C VAL A 44 -6.34 18.48 -15.44
N ASP A 45 -7.00 17.94 -16.46
CA ASP A 45 -7.49 18.71 -17.60
C ASP A 45 -9.04 18.74 -17.57
N PRO A 46 -9.69 19.86 -17.95
CA PRO A 46 -11.14 19.90 -18.12
C PRO A 46 -11.56 19.18 -19.42
N VAL A 47 -12.33 18.09 -19.30
CA VAL A 47 -12.95 17.40 -20.44
C VAL A 47 -14.46 17.41 -20.24
N ASN A 48 -15.21 18.02 -21.16
CA ASN A 48 -16.67 18.18 -21.09
C ASN A 48 -17.13 18.77 -19.74
N GLY A 49 -16.41 19.79 -19.24
CA GLY A 49 -16.68 20.46 -17.96
C GLY A 49 -16.31 19.65 -16.70
N LYS A 50 -15.71 18.46 -16.82
CA LYS A 50 -15.29 17.63 -15.69
C LYS A 50 -13.76 17.57 -15.59
N PRO A 51 -13.16 17.67 -14.39
CA PRO A 51 -11.72 17.48 -14.22
C PRO A 51 -11.37 16.00 -14.42
N ILE A 52 -10.50 15.72 -15.40
CA ILE A 52 -9.97 14.39 -15.69
C ILE A 52 -8.50 14.34 -15.28
N PHE A 53 -8.13 13.30 -14.52
CA PHE A 53 -6.76 13.05 -14.12
C PHE A 53 -5.83 12.90 -15.33
N ARG A 54 -4.68 13.57 -15.29
CA ARG A 54 -3.58 13.38 -16.25
C ARG A 54 -2.34 12.82 -15.57
N ARG A 55 -1.81 13.55 -14.59
CA ARG A 55 -0.50 13.25 -14.00
C ARG A 55 -0.48 13.39 -12.49
N PHE A 56 0.31 12.55 -11.85
CA PHE A 56 0.68 12.65 -10.45
C PHE A 56 2.21 12.67 -10.38
N TYR A 57 2.79 13.50 -9.52
CA TYR A 57 4.22 13.50 -9.21
C TYR A 57 4.40 13.51 -7.70
N ALA A 58 5.38 12.76 -7.19
CA ALA A 58 5.84 12.87 -5.82
C ALA A 58 7.36 12.73 -5.70
N CYS A 59 7.99 13.72 -5.04
CA CYS A 59 9.31 13.61 -4.44
C CYS A 59 9.23 14.02 -2.96
N LEU A 60 9.63 13.13 -2.07
CA LEU A 60 9.55 13.37 -0.62
C LEU A 60 10.80 14.12 -0.14
N LYS A 61 10.65 15.05 0.83
CA LYS A 61 11.74 15.88 1.35
C LYS A 61 12.98 15.05 1.76
N ALA A 62 12.76 13.94 2.47
CA ALA A 62 13.83 13.02 2.87
C ALA A 62 14.62 12.45 1.68
N CYS A 63 13.97 12.22 0.54
CA CYS A 63 14.63 11.73 -0.67
C CYS A 63 15.51 12.81 -1.32
N LYS A 64 15.04 14.06 -1.35
CA LYS A 64 15.82 15.24 -1.80
C LYS A 64 17.07 15.40 -0.95
N ASP A 65 16.89 15.42 0.37
CA ASP A 65 17.97 15.62 1.35
C ASP A 65 19.01 14.50 1.29
N SER A 66 18.56 13.26 1.03
CA SER A 66 19.47 12.11 0.90
C SER A 66 20.23 12.08 -0.43
N PHE A 67 19.73 12.75 -1.48
CA PHE A 67 20.40 12.73 -2.79
C PHE A 67 21.77 13.41 -2.76
N VAL A 68 21.97 14.42 -1.90
CA VAL A 68 23.27 15.09 -1.68
C VAL A 68 24.35 14.11 -1.18
N SER A 69 23.94 12.98 -0.58
CA SER A 69 24.82 11.90 -0.12
C SER A 69 24.91 10.71 -1.09
N CYS A 70 24.24 10.77 -2.25
CA CYS A 70 24.37 9.77 -3.30
C CYS A 70 25.64 9.97 -4.12
N ARG A 71 26.06 8.93 -4.85
CA ARG A 71 26.86 9.12 -6.06
C ARG A 71 26.01 9.94 -7.04
N PRO A 72 26.57 10.92 -7.79
CA PRO A 72 25.80 11.79 -8.67
C PRO A 72 25.47 11.07 -9.98
N ILE A 73 24.64 10.03 -9.88
CA ILE A 73 24.16 9.21 -10.98
C ILE A 73 22.75 8.72 -10.67
N ILE A 74 21.83 8.94 -11.60
CA ILE A 74 20.43 8.50 -11.48
C ILE A 74 20.02 7.64 -12.68
N GLY A 75 19.30 6.56 -12.40
CA GLY A 75 18.64 5.75 -13.41
C GLY A 75 17.19 6.21 -13.59
N LEU A 76 16.77 6.42 -14.84
CA LEU A 76 15.37 6.67 -15.19
C LEU A 76 14.78 5.50 -15.99
N ASP A 77 13.54 5.17 -15.68
CA ASP A 77 12.81 4.05 -16.27
C ASP A 77 11.30 4.36 -16.27
N GLY A 78 10.63 3.94 -17.34
CA GLY A 78 9.21 4.16 -17.61
C GLY A 78 8.52 2.82 -17.79
N ALA A 79 7.47 2.57 -16.99
CA ALA A 79 6.91 1.24 -16.85
C ALA A 79 5.36 1.25 -16.86
N PHE A 80 4.77 0.74 -17.95
CA PHE A 80 3.31 0.63 -18.14
C PHE A 80 2.55 0.15 -16.90
N LEU A 81 1.43 0.82 -16.60
CA LEU A 81 0.47 0.35 -15.61
C LEU A 81 -0.21 -0.93 -16.12
N LYS A 82 -0.49 -1.85 -15.18
CA LYS A 82 -1.14 -3.15 -15.43
C LYS A 82 -2.55 -3.24 -14.85
N GLY A 83 -3.04 -2.15 -14.26
CA GLY A 83 -4.39 -2.02 -13.74
C GLY A 83 -5.43 -1.76 -14.83
N ARG A 84 -6.66 -1.46 -14.42
CA ARG A 84 -7.80 -1.20 -15.34
C ARG A 84 -7.69 0.12 -16.10
N HIS A 85 -6.87 1.06 -15.62
CA HIS A 85 -6.60 2.34 -16.27
C HIS A 85 -5.21 2.30 -16.91
N HIS A 86 -5.14 2.66 -18.18
CA HIS A 86 -3.88 2.79 -18.91
C HIS A 86 -3.13 4.06 -18.50
N GLY A 87 -1.82 4.04 -18.70
CA GLY A 87 -0.87 5.05 -18.26
C GLY A 87 0.45 4.39 -17.92
N GLU A 88 1.42 5.19 -17.47
CA GLU A 88 2.79 4.73 -17.22
C GLU A 88 3.31 5.28 -15.89
N LEU A 89 4.08 4.46 -15.18
CA LEU A 89 4.81 4.87 -13.98
C LEU A 89 6.24 5.24 -14.39
N LEU A 90 6.59 6.53 -14.29
CA LEU A 90 7.96 6.99 -14.42
C LEU A 90 8.63 6.95 -13.04
N THR A 91 9.87 6.48 -12.98
CA THR A 91 10.62 6.32 -11.73
C THR A 91 12.05 6.84 -11.87
N VAL A 92 12.57 7.44 -10.80
CA VAL A 92 13.99 7.80 -10.66
C VAL A 92 14.61 7.09 -9.47
N VAL A 93 15.79 6.51 -9.66
CA VAL A 93 16.56 5.80 -8.63
C VAL A 93 18.01 6.28 -8.62
N GLY A 94 18.45 6.87 -7.52
CA GLY A 94 19.85 7.20 -7.23
C GLY A 94 20.61 6.02 -6.61
N ARG A 95 21.93 6.15 -6.47
CA ARG A 95 22.84 5.14 -5.93
C ARG A 95 23.63 5.71 -4.76
N ASP A 96 23.66 5.02 -3.62
CA ASP A 96 24.47 5.45 -2.47
C ASP A 96 25.96 5.03 -2.63
N ALA A 97 26.77 5.34 -1.62
CA ALA A 97 28.16 4.90 -1.58
C ALA A 97 28.31 3.37 -1.53
N ASN A 98 27.34 2.66 -0.93
CA ASN A 98 27.32 1.21 -0.70
C ASN A 98 26.62 0.41 -1.82
N ASP A 99 26.46 1.03 -3.00
CA ASP A 99 25.81 0.45 -4.19
C ASP A 99 24.34 0.04 -4.03
N GLN A 100 23.67 0.56 -3.01
CA GLN A 100 22.24 0.35 -2.76
C GLN A 100 21.38 1.29 -3.63
N MET A 101 20.11 0.88 -3.82
CA MET A 101 19.13 1.61 -4.61
C MET A 101 18.37 2.61 -3.74
N LEU A 102 18.38 3.89 -4.12
CA LEU A 102 17.66 4.94 -3.43
C LEU A 102 16.60 5.57 -4.36
N PRO A 103 15.31 5.14 -4.32
CA PRO A 103 14.26 5.76 -5.14
C PRO A 103 14.04 7.21 -4.71
N LEU A 104 14.13 8.17 -5.63
CA LEU A 104 14.10 9.60 -5.27
C LEU A 104 12.71 10.23 -5.46
N ALA A 105 12.04 9.87 -6.56
CA ALA A 105 10.74 10.38 -6.96
C ALA A 105 10.05 9.39 -7.91
N TYR A 106 8.74 9.56 -8.09
CA TYR A 106 7.95 8.80 -9.05
C TYR A 106 6.79 9.64 -9.57
N ALA A 107 6.36 9.34 -10.79
CA ALA A 107 5.21 9.99 -11.40
C ALA A 107 4.32 9.00 -12.15
N ILE A 108 3.01 9.25 -12.12
CA ILE A 108 2.04 8.60 -13.00
C ILE A 108 1.78 9.58 -14.14
N VAL A 109 1.89 9.11 -15.38
CA VAL A 109 1.60 9.90 -16.59
C VAL A 109 0.69 9.12 -17.54
N GLU A 110 0.09 9.83 -18.49
CA GLU A 110 -0.85 9.25 -19.45
C GLU A 110 -0.16 8.39 -20.54
N VAL A 111 1.10 8.67 -20.90
CA VAL A 111 1.93 7.92 -21.87
C VAL A 111 3.41 8.39 -21.79
N GLU A 112 4.39 7.56 -22.16
CA GLU A 112 5.76 7.99 -22.46
C GLU A 112 5.78 8.87 -23.74
N ASN A 113 6.09 10.17 -23.61
CA ASN A 113 6.37 11.07 -24.72
C ASN A 113 7.30 12.23 -24.27
N LYS A 114 7.69 13.15 -25.17
CA LYS A 114 8.59 14.27 -24.83
C LYS A 114 8.00 15.19 -23.76
N ASP A 115 6.71 15.51 -23.81
CA ASP A 115 6.03 16.41 -22.87
C ASP A 115 5.87 15.79 -21.47
N THR A 116 5.51 14.51 -21.37
CA THR A 116 5.41 13.82 -20.08
C THR A 116 6.77 13.64 -19.42
N TRP A 117 7.81 13.33 -20.18
CA TRP A 117 9.19 13.35 -19.68
C TRP A 117 9.64 14.75 -19.30
N THR A 118 9.45 15.76 -20.15
CA THR A 118 9.92 17.14 -19.86
C THR A 118 9.29 17.66 -18.56
N TRP A 119 7.97 17.52 -18.39
CA TRP A 119 7.26 17.86 -17.15
C TRP A 119 7.73 17.09 -15.91
N PHE A 120 8.05 15.79 -16.05
CA PHE A 120 8.60 14.99 -14.96
C PHE A 120 10.01 15.44 -14.56
N LEU A 121 10.83 15.81 -15.55
CA LEU A 121 12.23 16.14 -15.36
C LEU A 121 12.44 17.57 -14.86
N GLU A 122 11.61 18.53 -15.29
CA GLU A 122 11.58 19.90 -14.73
C GLU A 122 11.33 19.86 -13.21
N LEU A 123 10.28 19.16 -12.78
CA LEU A 123 9.97 18.98 -11.35
C LEU A 123 11.08 18.27 -10.56
N LEU A 124 11.75 17.31 -11.19
CA LEU A 124 12.87 16.57 -10.59
C LEU A 124 14.13 17.44 -10.46
N ILE A 125 14.42 18.26 -11.47
CA ILE A 125 15.55 19.21 -11.47
C ILE A 125 15.36 20.21 -10.32
N ASP A 126 14.19 20.85 -10.23
CA ASP A 126 13.85 21.79 -9.16
C ASP A 126 14.00 21.15 -7.77
N ASP A 127 13.52 19.91 -7.60
CA ASP A 127 13.53 19.20 -6.31
C ASP A 127 14.91 18.70 -5.86
N LEU A 128 15.85 18.50 -6.79
CA LEU A 128 17.21 18.02 -6.49
C LEU A 128 18.25 19.14 -6.37
N GLY A 129 17.84 20.41 -6.47
CA GLY A 129 18.72 21.58 -6.27
C GLY A 129 18.82 22.52 -7.48
N GLY A 130 18.03 22.31 -8.53
CA GLY A 130 17.98 23.16 -9.72
C GLY A 130 18.96 22.75 -10.83
N PRO A 131 19.00 23.50 -11.95
CA PRO A 131 19.80 23.18 -13.13
C PRO A 131 21.28 22.93 -12.87
N ASP A 132 21.88 23.67 -11.93
CA ASP A 132 23.31 23.57 -11.62
C ASP A 132 23.66 22.24 -10.91
N VAL A 133 22.73 21.70 -10.10
CA VAL A 133 22.84 20.41 -9.40
C VAL A 133 22.25 19.25 -10.23
N CYS A 134 21.55 19.55 -11.33
CA CYS A 134 20.94 18.57 -12.23
C CYS A 134 21.30 18.81 -13.70
N SER A 135 22.56 19.18 -13.91
CA SER A 135 23.29 19.31 -15.17
C SER A 135 23.47 17.97 -15.92
N GLY A 136 22.54 17.01 -15.77
CA GLY A 136 22.76 15.60 -16.10
C GLY A 136 21.85 14.90 -17.12
N LEU A 137 20.83 15.56 -17.68
CA LEU A 137 19.79 14.91 -18.50
C LEU A 137 19.74 15.41 -19.97
N ARG A 138 19.45 14.53 -20.96
CA ARG A 138 18.68 14.78 -22.23
C ARG A 138 18.83 13.69 -23.31
N GLN A 139 17.73 12.98 -23.54
CA GLN A 139 17.01 13.25 -24.79
C GLN A 139 15.77 14.15 -24.57
N ALA A 140 15.51 14.57 -23.31
CA ALA A 140 14.47 15.52 -22.91
C ALA A 140 14.87 16.74 -22.01
N VAL A 141 16.15 17.03 -21.67
CA VAL A 141 16.57 18.21 -20.84
C VAL A 141 17.47 19.35 -21.43
N GLN A 142 18.61 19.26 -22.14
CA GLN A 142 19.29 20.39 -22.89
C GLN A 142 18.50 21.67 -23.29
N ASP A 143 17.35 21.62 -23.99
CA ASP A 143 16.42 22.77 -24.18
C ASP A 143 15.87 23.41 -22.86
N VAL A 144 16.38 22.98 -21.69
CA VAL A 144 15.99 23.26 -20.29
C VAL A 144 17.25 23.31 -19.40
N VAL A 145 18.21 22.37 -19.55
CA VAL A 145 19.55 22.41 -18.89
C VAL A 145 20.68 21.98 -19.85
N PRO A 146 21.47 22.91 -20.42
CA PRO A 146 22.69 22.59 -21.18
C PRO A 146 23.90 22.30 -20.26
N GLY A 147 24.91 21.58 -20.75
CA GLY A 147 26.15 21.25 -20.02
C GLY A 147 26.46 19.74 -19.90
N VAL A 148 25.48 18.91 -20.27
CA VAL A 148 25.27 17.56 -19.76
C VAL A 148 26.18 16.42 -20.28
N ALA A 149 26.64 15.55 -19.36
CA ALA A 149 27.08 14.18 -19.65
C ALA A 149 25.95 13.14 -19.46
N GLN A 150 25.91 12.07 -20.29
CA GLN A 150 24.79 11.10 -20.31
C GLN A 150 25.28 9.69 -20.61
N ARG A 151 24.51 8.67 -20.21
CA ARG A 151 24.83 7.25 -20.45
C ARG A 151 23.61 6.48 -20.93
N PHE A 152 23.62 6.04 -22.19
CA PHE A 152 22.65 5.11 -22.72
C PHE A 152 22.83 3.75 -22.05
N CYS A 153 21.75 3.19 -21.50
CA CYS A 153 21.78 1.83 -20.99
C CYS A 153 22.11 0.86 -22.14
N VAL A 154 23.29 0.23 -22.09
CA VAL A 154 23.83 -0.63 -23.17
C VAL A 154 22.94 -1.86 -23.39
N ARG A 155 22.19 -2.28 -22.37
CA ARG A 155 21.13 -3.30 -22.47
C ARG A 155 20.03 -2.87 -23.44
N HIS A 156 19.54 -1.64 -23.33
CA HIS A 156 18.51 -1.07 -24.20
C HIS A 156 19.06 -0.70 -25.58
N LEU A 157 20.28 -0.17 -25.64
CA LEU A 157 20.97 0.06 -26.91
C LEU A 157 21.12 -1.25 -27.70
N TYR A 158 21.55 -2.34 -27.04
CA TYR A 158 21.60 -3.67 -27.65
C TYR A 158 20.20 -4.22 -28.00
N ALA A 159 19.18 -3.94 -27.19
CA ALA A 159 17.80 -4.36 -27.45
C ALA A 159 17.19 -3.69 -28.70
N ASN A 160 17.65 -2.49 -29.06
CA ASN A 160 17.33 -1.82 -30.33
C ASN A 160 18.27 -2.26 -31.47
N PHE A 161 19.58 -2.38 -31.21
CA PHE A 161 20.58 -2.89 -32.17
C PHE A 161 20.17 -4.25 -32.77
N ARG A 162 19.78 -5.21 -31.93
CA ARG A 162 19.40 -6.57 -32.34
C ARG A 162 18.16 -6.64 -33.24
N LYS A 163 17.37 -5.56 -33.34
CA LYS A 163 16.22 -5.46 -34.27
C LYS A 163 16.68 -5.24 -35.72
N LYS A 164 17.86 -4.64 -35.91
CA LYS A 164 18.49 -4.38 -37.22
C LYS A 164 19.59 -5.38 -37.54
N PHE A 165 20.41 -5.74 -36.55
CA PHE A 165 21.64 -6.51 -36.73
C PHE A 165 21.64 -7.77 -35.84
N LEU A 166 21.38 -8.92 -36.46
CA LEU A 166 21.34 -10.22 -35.79
C LEU A 166 22.73 -10.87 -35.78
N GLY A 167 23.20 -11.33 -34.62
CA GLY A 167 24.42 -12.13 -34.54
C GLY A 167 25.04 -12.21 -33.14
N LYS A 168 25.39 -13.43 -32.70
CA LYS A 168 26.10 -13.64 -31.41
C LYS A 168 27.50 -12.98 -31.39
N ASN A 169 28.19 -12.92 -32.54
CA ASN A 169 29.48 -12.24 -32.63
C ASN A 169 29.34 -10.71 -32.56
N LEU A 170 28.42 -10.13 -33.32
CA LEU A 170 28.11 -8.69 -33.30
C LEU A 170 27.73 -8.22 -31.88
N LYS A 171 26.94 -9.02 -31.13
CA LYS A 171 26.70 -8.78 -29.70
C LYS A 171 28.02 -8.70 -28.92
N LYS A 172 28.90 -9.71 -29.03
CA LYS A 172 30.18 -9.73 -28.29
C LYS A 172 31.04 -8.51 -28.60
N LEU A 173 31.15 -8.12 -29.88
CA LEU A 173 31.95 -6.96 -30.30
C LEU A 173 31.36 -5.63 -29.78
N MET A 174 30.05 -5.42 -29.93
CA MET A 174 29.37 -4.23 -29.40
C MET A 174 29.54 -4.08 -27.88
N TRP A 175 29.38 -5.18 -27.12
CA TRP A 175 29.59 -5.16 -25.68
C TRP A 175 31.06 -4.93 -25.29
N ARG A 176 32.03 -5.46 -26.05
CA ARG A 176 33.45 -5.14 -25.87
C ARG A 176 33.73 -3.65 -26.11
N ALA A 177 33.14 -3.04 -27.13
CA ALA A 177 33.29 -1.60 -27.37
C ALA A 177 32.68 -0.77 -26.22
N ALA A 178 31.49 -1.12 -25.73
CA ALA A 178 30.90 -0.44 -24.58
C ALA A 178 31.76 -0.55 -23.30
N LEU A 179 32.33 -1.74 -23.05
CA LEU A 179 33.17 -2.02 -21.88
C LEU A 179 34.60 -1.47 -21.96
N ALA A 180 35.10 -1.12 -23.15
CA ALA A 180 36.47 -0.64 -23.34
C ALA A 180 36.74 0.62 -22.49
N THR A 181 37.82 0.65 -21.72
CA THR A 181 38.18 1.77 -20.82
C THR A 181 39.12 2.78 -21.46
N HIS A 182 39.81 2.44 -22.55
CA HIS A 182 40.75 3.32 -23.23
C HIS A 182 40.29 3.66 -24.65
N PRO A 183 40.42 4.92 -25.12
CA PRO A 183 40.11 5.34 -26.49
C PRO A 183 40.64 4.41 -27.57
N GLN A 184 41.92 4.05 -27.48
CA GLN A 184 42.63 3.21 -28.45
C GLN A 184 42.09 1.77 -28.48
N GLN A 185 41.64 1.27 -27.32
CA GLN A 185 40.99 -0.04 -27.22
C GLN A 185 39.62 -0.02 -27.90
N TRP A 186 38.83 1.04 -27.72
CA TRP A 186 37.56 1.25 -28.43
C TRP A 186 37.77 1.35 -29.93
N GLU A 187 38.72 2.17 -30.38
CA GLU A 187 39.06 2.37 -31.80
C GLU A 187 39.49 1.05 -32.48
N ASN A 188 40.29 0.23 -31.80
CA ASN A 188 40.68 -1.10 -32.29
C ASN A 188 39.49 -2.06 -32.39
N ILE A 189 38.58 -2.08 -31.40
CA ILE A 189 37.37 -2.92 -31.46
C ILE A 189 36.43 -2.45 -32.57
N MET A 190 36.30 -1.13 -32.78
CA MET A 190 35.51 -0.55 -33.86
C MET A 190 36.08 -0.88 -35.25
N ARG A 191 37.41 -0.99 -35.39
CA ARG A 191 38.04 -1.49 -36.63
C ARG A 191 37.64 -2.95 -36.90
N SER A 192 37.73 -3.82 -35.91
CA SER A 192 37.26 -5.22 -36.03
C SER A 192 35.74 -5.36 -36.23
N ILE A 193 34.95 -4.38 -35.77
CA ILE A 193 33.52 -4.31 -36.13
C ILE A 193 33.37 -3.99 -37.62
N LYS A 194 34.12 -3.03 -38.16
CA LYS A 194 34.09 -2.67 -39.59
C LYS A 194 34.50 -3.85 -40.49
N GLU A 195 35.53 -4.59 -40.08
CA GLU A 195 36.00 -5.81 -40.77
C GLU A 195 34.93 -6.92 -40.83
N VAL A 196 34.10 -7.05 -39.80
CA VAL A 196 33.03 -8.07 -39.73
C VAL A 196 31.74 -7.61 -40.40
N ASN A 197 31.37 -6.33 -40.27
CA ASN A 197 30.22 -5.74 -40.96
C ASN A 197 30.30 -4.20 -40.97
N GLU A 198 30.36 -3.61 -42.17
CA GLU A 198 30.53 -2.15 -42.29
C GLU A 198 29.28 -1.36 -41.90
N ASP A 199 28.07 -1.86 -42.15
CA ASP A 199 26.82 -1.18 -41.80
C ASP A 199 26.63 -1.07 -40.28
N VAL A 200 27.03 -2.09 -39.54
CA VAL A 200 27.13 -2.09 -38.07
C VAL A 200 28.13 -1.03 -37.61
N PHE A 201 29.29 -0.93 -38.24
CA PHE A 201 30.28 0.12 -37.93
C PHE A 201 29.68 1.50 -38.17
N ARG A 202 29.08 1.77 -39.34
CA ARG A 202 28.44 3.06 -39.65
C ARG A 202 27.32 3.40 -38.66
N HIS A 203 26.51 2.42 -38.26
CA HIS A 203 25.44 2.61 -37.27
C HIS A 203 25.97 2.92 -35.85
N LEU A 204 27.04 2.25 -35.41
CA LEU A 204 27.63 2.53 -34.09
C LEU A 204 28.44 3.84 -34.10
N MET A 205 29.02 4.23 -35.23
CA MET A 205 29.66 5.54 -35.41
C MET A 205 28.66 6.71 -35.43
N SER A 206 27.40 6.50 -35.84
CA SER A 206 26.35 7.53 -35.76
C SER A 206 25.87 7.80 -34.33
N LEU A 207 26.43 7.13 -33.32
CA LEU A 207 26.09 7.27 -31.90
C LEU A 207 27.34 7.74 -31.14
N PRO A 208 27.41 9.01 -30.68
CA PRO A 208 28.61 9.54 -30.04
C PRO A 208 29.08 8.68 -28.86
N PRO A 209 30.33 8.17 -28.86
CA PRO A 209 30.77 7.15 -27.89
C PRO A 209 30.79 7.63 -26.44
N ARG A 210 30.83 8.95 -26.20
CA ARG A 210 30.62 9.58 -24.88
C ARG A 210 29.34 9.13 -24.19
N PHE A 211 28.33 8.70 -24.95
CA PHE A 211 27.05 8.25 -24.42
C PHE A 211 26.98 6.74 -24.13
N TRP A 212 27.92 5.90 -24.59
CA TRP A 212 27.74 4.44 -24.49
C TRP A 212 29.02 3.60 -24.31
N SER A 213 30.20 4.22 -24.23
CA SER A 213 31.46 3.52 -23.93
C SER A 213 32.21 4.15 -22.76
N ARG A 214 32.68 3.31 -21.83
CA ARG A 214 33.52 3.72 -20.68
C ARG A 214 34.74 4.54 -21.10
N SER A 215 35.30 4.26 -22.28
CA SER A 215 36.46 4.95 -22.87
C SER A 215 36.28 6.45 -23.09
N ARG A 216 35.06 6.98 -22.98
CA ARG A 216 34.71 8.40 -23.19
C ARG A 216 33.80 8.94 -22.07
N PHE A 217 33.73 8.28 -20.91
CA PHE A 217 32.98 8.75 -19.75
C PHE A 217 33.83 9.68 -18.86
N THR A 218 33.18 10.60 -18.16
CA THR A 218 33.77 11.42 -17.09
C THR A 218 34.02 10.60 -15.83
N SER A 219 35.08 10.96 -15.08
CA SER A 219 35.46 10.34 -13.79
C SER A 219 34.64 10.84 -12.60
N THR A 220 34.07 12.05 -12.70
CA THR A 220 33.23 12.76 -11.70
C THR A 220 32.31 11.84 -10.91
N THR A 221 31.44 11.10 -11.61
CA THR A 221 30.42 10.22 -11.01
C THR A 221 30.91 9.09 -10.10
N THR A 222 32.21 8.74 -10.13
CA THR A 222 32.78 7.55 -9.47
C THR A 222 31.98 6.24 -9.74
N CYS A 223 31.36 6.15 -10.93
CA CYS A 223 30.51 5.03 -11.32
C CYS A 223 30.87 4.53 -12.73
N ASP A 224 31.02 3.23 -12.90
CA ASP A 224 31.49 2.57 -14.13
C ASP A 224 30.40 1.77 -14.87
N THR A 225 29.17 1.86 -14.36
CA THR A 225 28.02 1.05 -14.76
C THR A 225 27.47 1.46 -16.13
N LEU A 226 27.12 0.45 -16.93
CA LEU A 226 26.62 0.58 -18.32
C LEU A 226 25.15 0.11 -18.49
N VAL A 227 24.48 -0.24 -17.40
CA VAL A 227 23.17 -0.90 -17.40
C VAL A 227 22.29 -0.35 -16.29
N ASN A 228 21.02 -0.07 -16.58
CA ASN A 228 20.08 0.51 -15.62
C ASN A 228 19.45 -0.57 -14.70
N ASN A 229 20.28 -1.51 -14.21
CA ASN A 229 19.84 -2.64 -13.38
C ASN A 229 19.04 -2.19 -12.15
N MET A 230 19.31 -0.99 -11.64
CA MET A 230 18.68 -0.45 -10.43
C MET A 230 17.22 -0.05 -10.66
N SER A 231 16.94 0.77 -11.68
CA SER A 231 15.56 1.15 -12.00
C SER A 231 14.79 -0.06 -12.52
N GLU A 232 15.44 -0.93 -13.31
CA GLU A 232 14.88 -2.19 -13.79
C GLU A 232 14.49 -3.12 -12.62
N ALA A 233 15.31 -3.21 -11.58
CA ALA A 233 15.01 -3.98 -10.37
C ALA A 233 13.86 -3.35 -9.56
N PHE A 234 13.88 -2.03 -9.35
CA PHE A 234 12.80 -1.30 -8.69
C PHE A 234 11.45 -1.50 -9.40
N ASN A 235 11.40 -1.33 -10.73
CA ASN A 235 10.20 -1.56 -11.52
C ASN A 235 9.79 -3.03 -11.59
N SER A 236 10.70 -3.98 -11.36
CA SER A 236 10.37 -5.41 -11.22
C SER A 236 9.60 -5.70 -9.92
N VAL A 237 10.00 -5.07 -8.80
CA VAL A 237 9.28 -5.18 -7.52
C VAL A 237 7.87 -4.58 -7.65
N LEU A 238 7.76 -3.43 -8.32
CA LEU A 238 6.48 -2.73 -8.52
C LEU A 238 5.53 -3.40 -9.54
N VAL A 239 5.84 -4.59 -10.08
CA VAL A 239 4.97 -5.28 -11.06
C VAL A 239 3.57 -5.57 -10.50
N ASN A 240 3.47 -6.00 -9.25
CA ASN A 240 2.17 -6.27 -8.62
C ASN A 240 1.48 -4.99 -8.17
N THR A 241 2.24 -4.03 -7.66
CA THR A 241 1.76 -2.71 -7.24
C THR A 241 1.15 -1.92 -8.41
N ARG A 242 1.72 -2.03 -9.62
CA ARG A 242 1.16 -1.46 -10.87
C ARG A 242 -0.17 -2.08 -11.34
N THR A 243 -0.74 -3.06 -10.64
CA THR A 243 -2.10 -3.58 -10.90
C THR A 243 -3.18 -2.90 -10.05
N LYS A 244 -2.79 -2.15 -9.02
CA LYS A 244 -3.69 -1.63 -7.98
C LYS A 244 -4.44 -0.36 -8.42
N PRO A 245 -5.56 -0.03 -7.75
CA PRO A 245 -6.12 1.32 -7.74
C PRO A 245 -5.10 2.41 -7.38
N ILE A 246 -5.29 3.64 -7.87
CA ILE A 246 -4.27 4.69 -7.87
C ILE A 246 -3.71 5.02 -6.48
N ILE A 247 -4.53 5.33 -5.48
CA ILE A 247 -4.05 5.65 -4.12
C ILE A 247 -3.38 4.42 -3.50
N THR A 248 -3.96 3.22 -3.66
CA THR A 248 -3.35 1.98 -3.16
C THR A 248 -1.99 1.68 -3.81
N MET A 249 -1.80 2.03 -5.08
CA MET A 249 -0.52 1.93 -5.77
C MET A 249 0.51 2.93 -5.21
N LEU A 250 0.10 4.18 -5.03
CA LEU A 250 0.94 5.25 -4.47
C LEU A 250 1.36 4.93 -3.02
N GLU A 251 0.44 4.40 -2.21
CA GLU A 251 0.73 3.90 -0.86
C GLU A 251 1.71 2.73 -0.87
N GLU A 252 1.53 1.72 -1.73
CA GLU A 252 2.47 0.58 -1.81
C GLU A 252 3.89 1.03 -2.26
N ILE A 253 4.01 2.02 -3.16
CA ILE A 253 5.29 2.62 -3.56
C ILE A 253 5.93 3.36 -2.38
N LYS A 254 5.18 4.25 -1.72
CA LYS A 254 5.63 4.98 -0.52
C LYS A 254 6.09 4.03 0.59
N LEU A 255 5.30 2.99 0.89
CA LEU A 255 5.60 1.98 1.90
C LEU A 255 6.83 1.12 1.56
N TYR A 256 7.13 0.92 0.28
CA TYR A 256 8.40 0.32 -0.13
C TYR A 256 9.57 1.26 0.17
N MET A 257 9.45 2.53 -0.23
CA MET A 257 10.48 3.56 -0.01
C MET A 257 10.79 3.74 1.48
N MET A 258 9.78 3.95 2.32
CA MET A 258 9.92 4.23 3.76
C MET A 258 10.83 3.25 4.52
N LYS A 259 10.97 2.00 4.06
CA LYS A 259 11.87 1.01 4.67
C LYS A 259 13.33 1.48 4.72
N SER A 260 13.77 2.21 3.69
CA SER A 260 15.13 2.75 3.56
C SER A 260 15.38 4.03 4.38
N TRP A 261 14.32 4.66 4.90
CA TRP A 261 14.39 5.91 5.70
C TRP A 261 13.86 5.72 7.13
N SER A 262 13.89 4.50 7.67
CA SER A 262 13.33 4.13 8.98
C SER A 262 14.15 4.61 10.21
N VAL A 263 14.88 5.72 10.06
CA VAL A 263 15.89 6.27 11.01
C VAL A 263 15.34 6.51 12.42
N HIS A 264 14.06 6.86 12.55
CA HIS A 264 13.39 7.13 13.83
C HIS A 264 12.43 6.01 14.28
N ARG A 265 12.62 4.79 13.76
CA ARG A 265 11.80 3.60 14.09
C ARG A 265 10.28 3.86 13.97
N LEU A 266 9.94 4.75 13.04
CA LEU A 266 8.61 5.21 12.69
C LEU A 266 8.09 4.40 11.49
N PHE A 267 6.94 3.76 11.65
CA PHE A 267 6.40 2.81 10.68
C PHE A 267 4.96 3.12 10.33
N GLU A 268 4.56 2.84 9.09
CA GLU A 268 3.16 2.81 8.67
C GLU A 268 2.72 1.36 8.49
N VAL A 269 1.77 0.93 9.31
CA VAL A 269 1.31 -0.46 9.41
C VAL A 269 -0.11 -0.57 8.88
N ARG A 270 -0.25 -1.21 7.73
CA ARG A 270 -1.56 -1.50 7.12
C ARG A 270 -2.27 -2.62 7.87
N HIS A 271 -3.47 -2.35 8.36
CA HIS A 271 -4.28 -3.30 9.10
C HIS A 271 -5.37 -3.88 8.20
N VAL A 272 -5.27 -5.17 7.88
CA VAL A 272 -6.21 -5.87 6.97
C VAL A 272 -7.51 -6.23 7.71
N SER A 273 -8.24 -5.19 8.12
CA SER A 273 -9.65 -5.24 8.52
C SER A 273 -10.56 -5.18 7.27
N GLN A 274 -11.89 -5.13 7.47
CA GLN A 274 -12.85 -4.91 6.38
C GLN A 274 -12.70 -3.54 5.68
N THR A 275 -12.07 -2.56 6.33
CA THR A 275 -11.79 -1.21 5.79
C THR A 275 -10.35 -1.05 5.31
N GLY A 276 -9.39 -1.84 5.81
CA GLY A 276 -8.02 -1.90 5.29
C GLY A 276 -7.12 -0.72 5.69
N ASP A 277 -7.39 -0.13 6.86
CA ASP A 277 -6.84 1.15 7.33
C ASP A 277 -5.32 1.11 7.61
N ASN A 278 -4.63 2.24 7.34
CA ASN A 278 -3.20 2.42 7.60
C ASN A 278 -2.98 3.14 8.95
N PHE A 279 -2.03 2.66 9.76
CA PHE A 279 -1.72 3.24 11.08
C PHE A 279 -0.23 3.57 11.21
N VAL A 280 0.09 4.84 11.46
CA VAL A 280 1.42 5.26 11.90
C VAL A 280 1.68 4.76 13.33
N VAL A 281 2.86 4.19 13.54
CA VAL A 281 3.44 3.68 14.80
C VAL A 281 4.78 4.37 15.01
N ASP A 282 5.00 4.94 16.19
CA ASP A 282 6.30 5.44 16.64
C ASP A 282 6.73 4.57 17.83
N ILE A 283 7.80 3.79 17.65
CA ILE A 283 8.25 2.85 18.69
C ILE A 283 8.92 3.59 19.86
N ASP A 284 9.60 4.70 19.58
CA ASP A 284 10.46 5.39 20.54
C ASP A 284 9.66 6.41 21.36
N GLN A 285 8.54 6.93 20.82
CA GLN A 285 7.52 7.66 21.56
C GLN A 285 6.40 6.78 22.15
N TYR A 286 6.54 5.45 22.09
CA TYR A 286 5.55 4.48 22.61
C TYR A 286 4.13 4.74 22.08
N SER A 287 4.01 5.13 20.80
CA SER A 287 2.80 5.69 20.23
C SER A 287 2.28 4.94 19.01
N CYS A 288 0.96 5.00 18.82
CA CYS A 288 0.33 4.55 17.59
C CYS A 288 -0.93 5.36 17.34
N SER A 289 -1.14 5.75 16.09
CA SER A 289 -2.32 6.47 15.59
C SER A 289 -3.67 5.77 15.87
N CYS A 290 -3.68 4.45 16.12
CA CYS A 290 -4.88 3.75 16.62
C CYS A 290 -5.22 4.08 18.09
N ARG A 291 -4.41 4.92 18.74
CA ARG A 291 -4.43 5.40 20.13
C ARG A 291 -4.37 4.35 21.24
N LYS A 292 -4.53 3.06 20.93
CA LYS A 292 -4.53 1.98 21.94
C LYS A 292 -3.29 2.01 22.83
N TRP A 293 -2.09 2.02 22.23
CA TRP A 293 -0.83 1.98 22.99
C TRP A 293 -0.69 3.18 23.94
N SER A 294 -0.96 4.39 23.44
CA SER A 294 -0.93 5.63 24.23
C SER A 294 -2.08 5.78 25.25
N ILE A 295 -3.02 4.83 25.33
CA ILE A 295 -4.11 4.80 26.31
C ILE A 295 -3.90 3.67 27.34
N SER A 296 -3.41 2.50 26.92
CA SER A 296 -3.18 1.35 27.81
C SER A 296 -1.75 1.23 28.34
N GLY A 297 -0.78 1.92 27.73
CA GLY A 297 0.66 1.68 27.91
C GLY A 297 1.18 0.40 27.25
N ILE A 298 0.29 -0.50 26.82
CA ILE A 298 0.62 -1.83 26.27
C ILE A 298 0.70 -1.75 24.74
N PRO A 299 1.79 -2.25 24.10
CA PRO A 299 1.93 -2.27 22.64
C PRO A 299 0.72 -2.91 21.93
N CYS A 300 0.15 -2.17 20.97
CA CYS A 300 -0.98 -2.66 20.18
C CYS A 300 -0.52 -3.61 19.06
N ALA A 301 -1.46 -4.31 18.40
CA ALA A 301 -1.14 -5.22 17.29
C ALA A 301 -0.31 -4.57 16.15
N HIS A 302 -0.48 -3.26 15.91
CA HIS A 302 0.34 -2.50 14.96
C HIS A 302 1.77 -2.30 15.45
N ALA A 303 1.94 -1.94 16.74
CA ALA A 303 3.24 -1.79 17.37
C ALA A 303 4.01 -3.12 17.43
N LEU A 304 3.34 -4.20 17.80
CA LEU A 304 3.91 -5.56 17.80
C LEU A 304 4.37 -6.00 16.41
N ALA A 305 3.64 -5.62 15.34
CA ALA A 305 4.06 -5.90 13.97
C ALA A 305 5.32 -5.12 13.56
N ALA A 306 5.43 -3.85 13.97
CA ALA A 306 6.62 -3.01 13.74
C ALA A 306 7.84 -3.48 14.56
N MET A 307 7.65 -3.80 15.85
CA MET A 307 8.67 -4.37 16.72
C MET A 307 9.24 -5.68 16.16
N LYS A 308 8.36 -6.57 15.68
CA LYS A 308 8.77 -7.84 15.06
C LYS A 308 9.60 -7.64 13.79
N LEU A 309 9.36 -6.59 13.00
CA LEU A 309 10.15 -6.28 11.81
C LEU A 309 11.59 -5.86 12.16
N LEU A 310 11.76 -5.15 13.28
CA LEU A 310 13.07 -4.72 13.81
C LEU A 310 13.71 -5.71 14.81
N ASN A 311 13.10 -6.88 15.03
CA ASN A 311 13.55 -7.86 16.02
C ASN A 311 13.70 -7.28 17.46
N ILE A 312 12.77 -6.39 17.84
CA ILE A 312 12.70 -5.78 19.17
C ILE A 312 11.84 -6.65 20.09
N ASP A 313 12.28 -6.85 21.33
CA ASP A 313 11.45 -7.46 22.38
C ASP A 313 10.39 -6.47 22.88
N ALA A 314 9.12 -6.83 22.67
CA ALA A 314 7.99 -6.02 23.11
C ALA A 314 7.83 -5.95 24.65
N GLN A 315 8.41 -6.88 25.42
CA GLN A 315 8.32 -6.84 26.89
C GLN A 315 9.06 -5.63 27.47
N GLN A 316 10.17 -5.21 26.85
CA GLN A 316 10.92 -3.99 27.21
C GLN A 316 10.10 -2.70 27.04
N HIS A 317 8.97 -2.77 26.33
CA HIS A 317 8.06 -1.65 26.09
C HIS A 317 6.75 -1.71 26.91
N ILE A 318 6.70 -2.56 27.95
CA ILE A 318 5.56 -2.67 28.88
C ILE A 318 5.86 -1.87 30.17
N PRO A 319 4.97 -0.96 30.63
CA PRO A 319 5.17 -0.22 31.88
C PRO A 319 5.30 -1.11 33.12
N ALA A 320 6.13 -0.70 34.07
CA ALA A 320 6.47 -1.47 35.27
C ALA A 320 5.25 -1.94 36.11
N CYS A 321 4.16 -1.16 36.12
CA CYS A 321 2.92 -1.50 36.82
C CYS A 321 2.17 -2.72 36.27
N PHE A 322 2.54 -3.24 35.10
CA PHE A 322 2.03 -4.50 34.55
C PHE A 322 2.95 -5.71 34.81
N THR A 323 4.07 -5.53 35.53
CA THR A 323 4.96 -6.63 35.90
C THR A 323 4.39 -7.48 37.05
N LYS A 324 4.79 -8.76 37.10
CA LYS A 324 4.43 -9.65 38.22
C LYS A 324 4.90 -9.11 39.57
N SER A 325 6.13 -8.57 39.63
CA SER A 325 6.71 -8.00 40.85
C SER A 325 5.91 -6.80 41.36
N ALA A 326 5.46 -5.89 40.48
CA ALA A 326 4.60 -4.78 40.89
C ALA A 326 3.24 -5.24 41.43
N TYR A 327 2.66 -6.32 40.87
CA TYR A 327 1.44 -6.92 41.42
C TYR A 327 1.66 -7.51 42.82
N GLU A 328 2.76 -8.25 43.01
CA GLU A 328 3.14 -8.83 44.31
C GLU A 328 3.45 -7.74 45.36
N GLU A 329 4.04 -6.62 44.94
CA GLU A 329 4.30 -5.44 45.78
C GLU A 329 3.00 -4.72 46.18
N ILE A 330 2.09 -4.45 45.24
CA ILE A 330 0.80 -3.77 45.49
C ILE A 330 -0.05 -4.54 46.53
N TYR A 331 -0.05 -5.87 46.47
CA TYR A 331 -0.83 -6.72 47.38
C TYR A 331 0.00 -7.34 48.52
N SER A 332 1.22 -6.86 48.75
CA SER A 332 2.07 -7.28 49.88
C SER A 332 1.53 -6.83 51.25
N SER A 333 0.73 -5.76 51.27
CA SER A 333 0.22 -5.13 52.49
C SER A 333 -1.03 -5.84 53.02
N VAL A 334 -1.00 -6.21 54.30
CA VAL A 334 -2.11 -6.90 54.98
C VAL A 334 -3.16 -5.90 55.45
N ILE A 335 -4.39 -6.03 54.94
CA ILE A 335 -5.58 -5.48 55.63
C ILE A 335 -5.87 -6.43 56.80
N PHE A 336 -5.52 -6.02 58.02
CA PHE A 336 -5.68 -6.86 59.20
C PHE A 336 -7.15 -7.20 59.47
N PRO A 337 -7.48 -8.45 59.84
CA PRO A 337 -8.82 -8.81 60.27
C PRO A 337 -9.15 -8.11 61.58
N ILE A 338 -10.31 -7.46 61.65
CA ILE A 338 -10.85 -6.94 62.91
C ILE A 338 -11.48 -8.08 63.72
N ASN A 339 -11.42 -7.98 65.04
CA ASN A 339 -12.11 -8.90 65.94
C ASN A 339 -13.65 -8.79 65.76
N GLY A 340 -14.40 -9.71 66.35
CA GLY A 340 -15.86 -9.55 66.49
C GLY A 340 -16.22 -8.32 67.34
N ASN A 341 -17.40 -7.73 67.11
CA ASN A 341 -17.83 -6.48 67.76
C ASN A 341 -17.83 -6.53 69.30
N ASN A 342 -18.00 -7.71 69.89
CA ASN A 342 -17.94 -7.93 71.34
C ASN A 342 -16.51 -7.79 71.93
N LEU A 343 -15.50 -7.58 71.08
CA LEU A 343 -14.08 -7.41 71.41
C LEU A 343 -13.53 -6.08 70.88
N TRP A 344 -14.40 -5.11 70.55
CA TRP A 344 -14.01 -3.75 70.20
C TRP A 344 -13.99 -2.89 71.47
N GLU A 345 -13.03 -1.98 71.57
CA GLU A 345 -12.94 -1.03 72.69
C GLU A 345 -14.08 -0.01 72.60
N VAL A 346 -14.76 0.23 73.73
CA VAL A 346 -15.81 1.25 73.82
C VAL A 346 -15.14 2.63 73.91
N THR A 347 -15.27 3.41 72.84
CA THR A 347 -14.72 4.77 72.78
C THR A 347 -15.58 5.79 73.52
N GLU A 348 -14.99 6.90 73.96
CA GLU A 348 -15.69 8.03 74.60
C GLU A 348 -16.63 8.82 73.65
N TRP A 349 -16.67 8.49 72.35
CA TRP A 349 -17.52 9.15 71.36
C TRP A 349 -19.01 8.78 71.52
N PRO A 350 -19.96 9.74 71.43
CA PRO A 350 -21.39 9.45 71.52
C PRO A 350 -21.93 8.55 70.40
N ASP A 351 -22.96 7.76 70.72
CA ASP A 351 -23.68 6.93 69.74
C ASP A 351 -24.23 7.74 68.55
N VAL A 352 -23.92 7.27 67.34
CA VAL A 352 -24.30 7.96 66.09
C VAL A 352 -25.55 7.33 65.47
N MET A 353 -26.63 8.11 65.39
CA MET A 353 -27.86 7.69 64.73
C MET A 353 -27.69 7.53 63.20
N PRO A 354 -28.36 6.54 62.57
CA PRO A 354 -28.23 6.31 61.13
C PRO A 354 -28.80 7.48 60.30
N PRO A 355 -28.24 7.77 59.10
CA PRO A 355 -28.75 8.81 58.21
C PRO A 355 -30.23 8.60 57.85
N SER A 356 -30.97 9.70 57.75
CA SER A 356 -32.38 9.66 57.34
C SER A 356 -32.54 9.04 55.95
N LYS A 357 -33.55 8.17 55.79
CA LYS A 357 -33.75 7.38 54.56
C LYS A 357 -34.08 8.27 53.35
N ARG A 358 -33.06 8.67 52.60
CA ARG A 358 -33.23 9.25 51.25
C ARG A 358 -33.79 8.21 50.29
N GLN A 359 -34.89 8.55 49.62
CA GLN A 359 -35.30 7.82 48.41
C GLN A 359 -34.33 8.18 47.28
N MET A 360 -33.52 7.22 46.82
CA MET A 360 -32.73 7.40 45.61
C MET A 360 -33.64 7.51 44.37
N PRO A 361 -33.30 8.36 43.38
CA PRO A 361 -34.01 8.38 42.11
C PRO A 361 -34.04 6.99 41.46
N GLY A 362 -35.24 6.41 41.35
CA GLY A 362 -35.42 5.08 40.76
C GLY A 362 -34.94 5.03 39.31
N ARG A 363 -34.30 3.92 38.93
CA ARG A 363 -33.72 3.73 37.58
C ARG A 363 -34.71 4.16 36.48
N PRO A 364 -34.34 5.11 35.59
CA PRO A 364 -35.25 5.63 34.57
C PRO A 364 -35.94 4.52 33.76
N LYS A 365 -37.27 4.57 33.69
CA LYS A 365 -38.09 3.55 33.02
C LYS A 365 -37.78 3.59 31.52
N LYS A 366 -37.18 2.51 31.00
CA LYS A 366 -36.69 2.38 29.61
C LYS A 366 -37.76 2.51 28.51
N LYS A 367 -39.03 2.68 28.88
CA LYS A 367 -40.15 3.13 28.03
C LYS A 367 -41.05 4.06 28.86
N ARG A 368 -41.45 5.19 28.26
CA ARG A 368 -42.59 5.99 28.72
C ARG A 368 -43.84 5.10 28.70
N ARG A 369 -44.75 5.28 29.68
CA ARG A 369 -46.10 4.70 29.60
C ARG A 369 -46.84 5.44 28.48
N LEU A 370 -47.37 4.70 27.51
CA LEU A 370 -48.15 5.30 26.42
C LEU A 370 -49.55 5.64 26.94
N GLU A 371 -50.09 6.77 26.48
CA GLU A 371 -51.44 7.23 26.81
C GLU A 371 -52.51 6.49 25.99
N GLN A 372 -53.77 6.54 26.42
CA GLN A 372 -54.85 5.74 25.81
C GLN A 372 -55.09 6.02 24.31
N TRP A 373 -54.79 7.24 23.84
CA TRP A 373 -54.92 7.63 22.43
C TRP A 373 -53.67 7.31 21.59
N GLU A 374 -52.57 6.85 22.19
CA GLU A 374 -51.35 6.51 21.44
C GLU A 374 -51.46 5.12 20.81
N LEU A 375 -51.86 5.11 19.53
CA LEU A 375 -52.02 3.92 18.69
C LEU A 375 -50.96 2.84 18.95
N GLN A 376 -51.40 1.68 19.41
CA GLN A 376 -50.52 0.52 19.56
C GLN A 376 -49.94 0.15 18.18
N LYS A 377 -48.61 0.12 18.08
CA LYS A 377 -47.94 -0.34 16.84
C LYS A 377 -48.40 -1.76 16.51
N SER A 378 -48.97 -1.90 15.31
CA SER A 378 -49.63 -3.10 14.77
C SER A 378 -48.95 -4.43 15.08
N ASN A 379 -49.74 -5.50 15.15
CA ASN A 379 -49.32 -6.87 15.44
C ASN A 379 -48.39 -7.51 14.39
N THR A 380 -47.97 -6.79 13.35
CA THR A 380 -46.96 -7.18 12.35
C THR A 380 -45.52 -7.24 12.92
N ARG A 381 -45.34 -7.67 14.18
CA ARG A 381 -44.03 -8.00 14.75
C ARG A 381 -43.57 -9.39 14.31
N MET A 382 -42.92 -9.43 13.15
CA MET A 382 -42.04 -10.53 12.77
C MET A 382 -40.96 -10.76 13.84
N SER A 383 -40.52 -12.01 13.99
CA SER A 383 -39.39 -12.35 14.87
C SER A 383 -38.05 -11.93 14.26
N LYS A 384 -36.95 -12.08 15.02
CA LYS A 384 -35.58 -11.71 14.57
C LYS A 384 -35.11 -12.48 13.31
N GLY A 385 -35.82 -13.54 12.91
CA GLY A 385 -35.61 -14.31 11.68
C GLY A 385 -36.79 -14.24 10.70
N GLY A 386 -37.58 -13.16 10.71
CA GLY A 386 -38.58 -12.86 9.68
C GLY A 386 -39.92 -13.62 9.77
N LEU A 387 -39.98 -14.76 10.46
CA LEU A 387 -41.22 -15.53 10.59
C LEU A 387 -42.16 -14.98 11.68
N LEU A 388 -43.46 -15.01 11.40
CA LEU A 388 -44.55 -14.77 12.36
C LEU A 388 -44.57 -15.89 13.42
N LYS A 389 -44.85 -15.53 14.68
CA LYS A 389 -45.05 -16.54 15.73
C LYS A 389 -46.35 -17.30 15.51
N ARG A 390 -46.21 -18.59 15.22
CA ARG A 390 -47.29 -19.57 15.16
C ARG A 390 -47.59 -20.14 16.55
N CYS A 391 -48.85 -20.52 16.80
CA CYS A 391 -49.29 -21.14 18.03
C CYS A 391 -48.67 -22.54 18.20
N GLY A 392 -48.16 -22.86 19.40
CA GLY A 392 -47.54 -24.15 19.72
C GLY A 392 -48.51 -25.33 19.90
N VAL A 393 -49.71 -25.25 19.32
CA VAL A 393 -50.72 -26.32 19.26
C VAL A 393 -51.22 -26.43 17.81
N CYS A 394 -52.05 -25.49 17.34
CA CYS A 394 -52.62 -25.52 15.98
C CYS A 394 -51.67 -25.07 14.85
N ARG A 395 -50.49 -24.53 15.18
CA ARG A 395 -49.50 -23.95 14.24
C ARG A 395 -50.00 -22.76 13.38
N GLU A 396 -51.15 -22.17 13.69
CA GLU A 396 -51.61 -20.92 13.05
C GLU A 396 -50.98 -19.67 13.67
N PRO A 397 -50.80 -18.57 12.91
CA PRO A 397 -50.33 -17.29 13.45
C PRO A 397 -51.42 -16.57 14.27
N GLY A 398 -51.02 -15.53 15.01
CA GLY A 398 -51.94 -14.58 15.65
C GLY A 398 -52.29 -14.86 17.12
N HIS A 399 -52.15 -16.09 17.60
CA HIS A 399 -52.38 -16.45 19.01
C HIS A 399 -51.29 -17.38 19.57
N ASN A 400 -51.41 -17.80 20.84
CA ASN A 400 -50.39 -18.57 21.55
C ASN A 400 -50.97 -19.82 22.27
N LYS A 401 -50.09 -20.72 22.75
CA LYS A 401 -50.45 -22.01 23.37
C LYS A 401 -51.36 -21.93 24.63
N LYS A 402 -51.47 -20.78 25.31
CA LYS A 402 -52.47 -20.59 26.38
C LYS A 402 -53.86 -20.29 25.83
N ASN A 403 -53.97 -19.53 24.74
CA ASN A 403 -55.23 -19.06 24.16
C ASN A 403 -55.48 -19.70 22.79
N CYS A 404 -55.39 -21.03 22.71
CA CYS A 404 -55.57 -21.80 21.47
C CYS A 404 -56.96 -22.44 21.43
N PRO A 405 -57.83 -22.14 20.45
CA PRO A 405 -59.20 -22.67 20.40
C PRO A 405 -59.29 -24.20 20.44
N GLN A 406 -58.44 -24.87 19.66
CA GLN A 406 -58.38 -26.34 19.58
C GLN A 406 -57.94 -27.05 20.89
N LYS A 407 -57.54 -26.31 21.92
CA LYS A 407 -57.05 -26.91 23.18
C LYS A 407 -58.16 -27.50 24.06
N ASN A 408 -59.44 -27.23 23.73
CA ASN A 408 -60.61 -27.71 24.48
C ASN A 408 -61.34 -28.89 23.78
N GLN A 409 -60.74 -29.54 22.78
CA GLN A 409 -61.37 -30.62 21.99
C GLN A 409 -60.48 -31.88 21.83
N ALA A 410 -59.48 -32.04 22.69
CA ALA A 410 -58.53 -33.16 22.62
C ALA A 410 -58.23 -33.70 24.03
N GLN A 411 -59.27 -34.23 24.69
CA GLN A 411 -59.14 -34.89 25.99
C GLN A 411 -60.04 -36.13 26.11
N GLU A 412 -60.04 -36.95 25.04
CA GLU A 412 -60.46 -38.35 25.04
C GLU A 412 -59.57 -39.10 24.03
N ASP A 413 -59.39 -40.41 24.25
CA ASP A 413 -58.61 -41.41 23.48
C ASP A 413 -57.09 -41.26 23.27
N GLY A 414 -56.39 -42.42 23.40
CA GLY A 414 -55.26 -42.78 22.53
C GLY A 414 -53.88 -42.94 23.19
N GLN A 415 -53.44 -44.19 23.43
CA GLN A 415 -52.10 -44.51 23.95
C GLN A 415 -50.99 -44.55 22.87
N GLN A 416 -49.74 -44.37 23.33
CA GLN A 416 -48.41 -44.90 22.91
C GLN A 416 -48.27 -45.97 21.77
N PRO A 417 -47.06 -46.30 21.26
CA PRO A 417 -45.74 -45.58 21.24
C PRO A 417 -44.89 -45.72 19.93
N SER A 418 -43.71 -45.06 19.88
CA SER A 418 -42.53 -45.39 19.03
C SER A 418 -42.68 -45.21 17.48
N SER A 419 -41.67 -45.29 16.59
CA SER A 419 -40.23 -45.59 16.70
C SER A 419 -39.37 -44.84 15.62
N LEU A 420 -38.22 -45.42 15.23
CA LEU A 420 -37.08 -44.99 14.37
C LEU A 420 -37.47 -44.61 12.90
N ALA A 421 -36.60 -44.18 11.95
CA ALA A 421 -35.13 -44.28 11.80
C ALA A 421 -34.53 -43.16 10.87
N ASP A 422 -33.24 -43.29 10.52
CA ASP A 422 -32.49 -42.49 9.53
C ASP A 422 -32.96 -42.68 8.07
N ASP A 423 -32.54 -41.77 7.16
CA ASP A 423 -31.66 -42.19 6.05
C ASP A 423 -30.96 -41.02 5.30
N GLN A 424 -29.76 -41.31 4.77
CA GLN A 424 -29.12 -40.60 3.65
C GLN A 424 -28.82 -41.64 2.56
N PRO A 425 -28.71 -41.24 1.28
CA PRO A 425 -27.39 -41.38 0.67
C PRO A 425 -27.00 -40.31 -0.37
N ASP A 426 -25.72 -40.34 -0.73
CA ASP A 426 -25.05 -39.52 -1.76
C ASP A 426 -25.50 -39.82 -3.20
N ARG A 427 -25.02 -39.01 -4.18
CA ARG A 427 -23.97 -39.48 -5.12
C ARG A 427 -23.42 -38.43 -6.11
N GLU A 428 -22.08 -38.47 -6.19
CA GLU A 428 -21.21 -38.43 -7.39
C GLU A 428 -21.09 -37.19 -8.32
N GLN A 429 -19.90 -37.08 -8.91
CA GLN A 429 -19.46 -36.12 -9.94
C GLN A 429 -19.43 -36.82 -11.33
N PRO A 430 -19.20 -36.11 -12.47
CA PRO A 430 -17.81 -36.00 -12.96
C PRO A 430 -17.43 -34.77 -13.84
N VAL A 431 -16.13 -34.42 -13.84
CA VAL A 431 -15.16 -34.25 -14.97
C VAL A 431 -15.74 -33.82 -16.36
N GLN A 432 -15.23 -32.81 -17.11
CA GLN A 432 -13.98 -32.87 -17.93
C GLN A 432 -13.52 -31.52 -18.59
N ASN A 433 -12.33 -31.58 -19.24
CA ASN A 433 -11.50 -30.56 -19.92
C ASN A 433 -12.09 -29.65 -21.03
N SER A 434 -11.40 -28.54 -21.33
CA SER A 434 -10.99 -28.15 -22.71
C SER A 434 -9.90 -27.04 -22.73
N ARG A 435 -9.32 -26.73 -23.91
CA ARG A 435 -8.13 -25.85 -24.15
C ARG A 435 -8.45 -24.71 -25.17
N ILE A 436 -7.41 -23.93 -25.55
CA ILE A 436 -7.25 -22.93 -26.67
C ILE A 436 -7.08 -21.47 -26.14
N LEU A 437 -6.09 -20.60 -26.41
CA LEU A 437 -4.89 -20.51 -27.29
C LEU A 437 -5.01 -19.49 -28.48
N PHE A 438 -3.94 -18.73 -28.76
CA PHE A 438 -3.77 -17.61 -29.75
C PHE A 438 -4.36 -16.22 -29.34
N VAL A 439 -3.91 -15.05 -29.85
CA VAL A 439 -2.86 -14.70 -30.86
C VAL A 439 -2.10 -13.38 -30.51
N LEU A 440 -1.09 -13.02 -31.31
CA LEU A 440 -0.17 -11.87 -31.18
C LEU A 440 -0.61 -10.63 -32.00
N VAL A 441 -0.34 -9.40 -31.52
CA VAL A 441 -0.32 -8.15 -32.32
C VAL A 441 0.89 -7.28 -31.91
N VAL A 442 1.43 -6.47 -32.83
CA VAL A 442 2.65 -5.64 -32.68
C VAL A 442 2.35 -4.16 -32.96
N VAL A 443 2.91 -3.25 -32.16
CA VAL A 443 3.06 -1.81 -32.50
C VAL A 443 4.46 -1.34 -32.07
N ASN A 444 5.07 -0.42 -32.83
CA ASN A 444 6.37 0.19 -32.50
C ASN A 444 6.22 1.41 -31.59
N ALA A 445 7.11 1.53 -30.59
CA ALA A 445 7.41 2.77 -29.90
C ALA A 445 8.93 2.84 -29.63
N TYR A 446 9.50 4.06 -29.64
CA TYR A 446 10.93 4.31 -29.47
C TYR A 446 11.33 4.44 -27.99
N HIS A 447 11.25 3.35 -27.21
CA HIS A 447 11.91 3.33 -25.90
C HIS A 447 13.42 3.57 -26.07
N PHE A 448 13.88 4.70 -25.54
CA PHE A 448 15.24 4.91 -25.07
C PHE A 448 15.16 5.20 -23.57
N MET A 449 15.60 4.27 -22.73
CA MET A 449 15.80 4.53 -21.31
C MET A 449 17.22 5.05 -21.11
N PHE A 450 17.33 6.14 -20.36
CA PHE A 450 18.57 6.87 -20.14
C PHE A 450 19.04 6.69 -18.69
N GLN A 451 20.35 6.54 -18.52
CA GLN A 451 21.03 6.69 -17.25
C GLN A 451 21.79 8.01 -17.28
N PHE A 452 21.73 8.77 -16.21
CA PHE A 452 22.14 10.17 -16.21
C PHE A 452 23.19 10.45 -15.16
N VAL A 453 24.17 11.26 -15.57
CA VAL A 453 25.37 11.65 -14.82
C VAL A 453 25.11 13.07 -14.35
N ILE A 454 25.13 13.29 -13.05
CA ILE A 454 25.24 14.63 -12.48
C ILE A 454 26.74 14.84 -12.21
N ASP A 455 27.22 16.06 -12.39
CA ASP A 455 28.63 16.45 -12.19
C ASP A 455 28.75 17.35 -10.94
#